data_AF-A0A670IEE7-F1
#
_entry.id   AF-A0A670IEE7-F1
#
_cell.length_a   1.000
_cell.length_b   1.000
_cell.length_c   1.000
_cell.angle_alpha   90.00
_cell.angle_beta   90.00
_cell.angle_gamma   90.00
#
_symmetry.space_group_name_H-M   'P 1'
#
loop_
_entity.id
_entity.type
_entity.pdbx_description
1 polymer ?
#
loop_
_entity_poly.entity_id
_entity_poly.type
_entity_poly.pdbx_seq_one_letter_code
_entity_poly.pdbx_strand_id
1 'polypeptide(L)'
;EEPTAMEKFASPGKGNGLRSSKAVKPGELLYRAEPFAYTVSKKRLGGVCERCLRRKDRLLRCSQCKVARYCDVRCQKEAWQDHKRECKCIKSIEPNFPPDSVRLVGRIIFKLLRQSTCPSEELYSLFDLQSNFDKLSEEMKDGLGHLARTLQLYLKVEIQEASQLPPALDILPTFAKVSVKTGFLAVLSFPMSLIFVFHAKP
;
A
#
# COMPACT_ATOMS: atom_id res chain seq x y z
N GLU A 1 24.25 -12.25 -2.32
CA GLU A 1 23.66 -10.97 -2.76
C GLU A 1 24.60 -9.87 -2.33
N GLU A 2 24.95 -8.92 -3.19
CA GLU A 2 25.75 -7.77 -2.76
C GLU A 2 24.93 -6.90 -1.80
N PRO A 3 25.51 -6.37 -0.72
CA PRO A 3 24.82 -5.46 0.18
C PRO A 3 24.26 -4.27 -0.61
N THR A 4 23.00 -3.92 -0.35
CA THR A 4 22.42 -2.70 -0.91
C THR A 4 23.33 -1.52 -0.56
N ALA A 5 23.73 -0.74 -1.57
CA ALA A 5 24.63 0.42 -1.40
C ALA A 5 23.96 1.60 -0.66
N MET A 6 22.82 1.36 -0.03
CA MET A 6 21.97 2.32 0.65
C MET A 6 21.77 1.86 2.09
N GLU A 7 21.92 2.77 3.04
CA GLU A 7 21.72 2.49 4.46
C GLU A 7 20.80 3.54 5.11
N LYS A 8 20.04 3.10 6.11
CA LYS A 8 19.21 3.97 6.96
C LYS A 8 20.11 4.73 7.93
N PHE A 9 19.86 6.03 8.08
CA PHE A 9 20.57 6.86 9.06
C PHE A 9 19.62 7.84 9.75
N ALA A 10 19.98 8.29 10.95
CA ALA A 10 19.28 9.36 11.62
C ALA A 10 19.73 10.72 11.04
N SER A 11 18.80 11.47 10.45
CA SER A 11 19.01 12.82 9.94
C SER A 11 18.65 13.85 11.03
N PRO A 12 19.61 14.64 11.52
CA PRO A 12 19.35 15.67 12.52
C PRO A 12 18.20 16.60 12.12
N GLY A 13 17.22 16.78 13.02
CA GLY A 13 16.05 17.63 12.81
C GLY A 13 15.01 17.13 11.78
N LYS A 14 15.23 15.99 11.11
CA LYS A 14 14.38 15.50 10.01
C LYS A 14 13.90 14.04 10.16
N GLY A 15 14.27 13.37 11.25
CA GLY A 15 13.93 11.96 11.49
C GLY A 15 14.90 11.04 10.74
N ASN A 16 14.41 9.92 10.20
CA ASN A 16 15.27 8.98 9.47
C ASN A 16 15.39 9.34 8.00
N GLY A 17 16.56 9.04 7.42
CA GLY A 17 16.84 9.16 5.99
C GLY A 17 17.52 7.92 5.43
N LEU A 18 17.74 7.93 4.11
CA LEU A 18 18.57 6.96 3.40
C LEU A 18 19.79 7.69 2.84
N ARG A 19 20.97 7.10 2.98
CA ARG A 19 22.22 7.59 2.37
C ARG A 19 22.91 6.46 1.63
N SER A 20 23.72 6.79 0.63
CA SER A 20 24.55 5.77 -0.02
C SER A 20 25.85 5.59 0.76
N SER A 21 26.32 4.34 0.85
CA SER A 21 27.64 3.99 1.39
C SER A 21 28.79 4.16 0.39
N LYS A 22 28.48 4.50 -0.87
CA LYS A 22 29.45 4.68 -1.96
C LYS A 22 29.15 5.93 -2.80
N ALA A 23 30.12 6.32 -3.62
CA ALA A 23 29.91 7.35 -4.63
C ALA A 23 28.89 6.86 -5.68
N VAL A 24 27.95 7.74 -6.05
CA VAL A 24 26.87 7.46 -6.98
C VAL A 24 27.06 8.32 -8.23
N LYS A 25 26.87 7.75 -9.42
CA LYS A 25 26.91 8.51 -10.67
C LYS A 25 25.52 9.02 -11.08
N PRO A 26 25.41 10.17 -11.77
CA PRO A 26 24.16 10.61 -12.36
C PRO A 26 23.53 9.50 -13.24
N GLY A 27 22.26 9.17 -12.98
CA GLY A 27 21.53 8.10 -13.69
C GLY A 27 21.68 6.69 -13.11
N GLU A 28 22.49 6.49 -12.06
CA GLU A 28 22.63 5.19 -11.40
C GLU A 28 21.35 4.79 -10.64
N LEU A 29 20.89 3.56 -10.84
CA LEU A 29 19.75 2.99 -10.10
C LEU A 29 20.18 2.64 -8.68
N LEU A 30 19.69 3.39 -7.69
CA LEU A 30 20.02 3.18 -6.29
C LEU A 30 19.21 2.07 -5.62
N TYR A 31 17.92 2.01 -5.91
CA TYR A 31 17.01 1.06 -5.27
C TYR A 31 15.75 0.85 -6.11
N ARG A 32 15.25 -0.39 -6.12
CA ARG A 32 13.97 -0.76 -6.71
C ARG A 32 13.32 -1.79 -5.80
N ALA A 33 12.05 -1.56 -5.47
CA ALA A 33 11.24 -2.55 -4.76
C ALA A 33 9.82 -2.57 -5.29
N GLU A 34 9.17 -3.74 -5.17
CA GLU A 34 7.73 -3.85 -5.33
C GLU A 34 7.03 -3.24 -4.12
N PRO A 35 5.89 -2.55 -4.27
CA PRO A 35 5.20 -1.93 -3.15
C PRO A 35 4.78 -2.95 -2.10
N PHE A 36 4.86 -2.58 -0.82
CA PHE A 36 4.35 -3.43 0.27
C PHE A 36 2.89 -3.80 0.04
N ALA A 37 2.06 -2.80 -0.25
CA ALA A 37 0.68 -2.95 -0.70
C ALA A 37 0.32 -1.81 -1.66
N TYR A 38 -0.61 -2.07 -2.57
CA TYR A 38 -1.15 -1.08 -3.50
C TYR A 38 -2.59 -1.41 -3.86
N THR A 39 -3.31 -0.42 -4.40
CA THR A 39 -4.66 -0.56 -4.93
C THR A 39 -4.86 0.33 -6.15
N VAL A 40 -5.75 -0.09 -7.06
CA VAL A 40 -6.22 0.77 -8.14
C VAL A 40 -7.19 1.81 -7.57
N SER A 41 -6.98 3.09 -7.91
CA SER A 41 -7.86 4.16 -7.46
C SER A 41 -9.28 4.00 -8.00
N LYS A 42 -10.29 4.45 -7.24
CA LYS A 42 -11.70 4.41 -7.66
C LYS A 42 -11.92 4.98 -9.07
N LYS A 43 -11.20 6.06 -9.42
CA LYS A 43 -11.26 6.73 -10.74
C LYS A 43 -10.75 5.85 -11.90
N ARG A 44 -9.96 4.82 -11.62
CA ARG A 44 -9.29 3.96 -12.60
C ARG A 44 -9.84 2.54 -12.62
N LEU A 45 -10.77 2.20 -11.72
CA LEU A 45 -11.47 0.91 -11.71
C LEU A 45 -12.07 0.62 -13.08
N GLY A 46 -12.01 -0.63 -13.50
CA GLY A 46 -12.53 -1.03 -14.81
C GLY A 46 -11.61 -0.71 -15.99
N GLY A 47 -10.71 0.27 -15.88
CA GLY A 47 -9.85 0.72 -16.98
C GLY A 47 -8.41 0.19 -16.96
N VAL A 48 -7.99 -0.47 -15.88
CA VAL A 48 -6.63 -0.99 -15.72
C VAL A 48 -6.63 -2.36 -15.05
N CYS A 49 -5.59 -3.15 -15.28
CA CYS A 49 -5.36 -4.40 -14.57
C CYS A 49 -5.02 -4.12 -13.09
N GLU A 50 -5.72 -4.78 -12.16
CA GLU A 50 -5.50 -4.70 -10.70
C GLU A 50 -4.16 -5.28 -10.26
N ARG A 51 -3.51 -6.12 -11.09
CA ARG A 51 -2.17 -6.66 -10.83
C ARG A 51 -1.09 -5.75 -11.43
N CYS A 52 -1.02 -5.70 -12.75
CA CYS A 52 0.14 -5.10 -13.42
C CYS A 52 -0.02 -3.61 -13.66
N LEU A 53 -1.19 -3.04 -13.32
CA LEU A 53 -1.50 -1.63 -13.57
C LEU A 53 -1.18 -1.28 -15.02
N ARG A 54 -1.62 -2.11 -15.97
CA ARG A 54 -1.55 -1.82 -17.42
C ARG A 54 -2.96 -1.68 -17.99
N ARG A 55 -3.11 -0.75 -18.94
CA ARG A 55 -4.36 -0.51 -19.66
C ARG A 55 -4.44 -1.59 -20.74
N LYS A 56 -5.65 -2.05 -21.01
CA LYS A 56 -5.94 -3.01 -22.07
C LYS A 56 -7.38 -2.80 -22.51
N ASP A 57 -7.64 -2.96 -23.79
CA ASP A 57 -8.98 -2.73 -24.38
C ASP A 57 -10.04 -3.63 -23.76
N ARG A 58 -9.65 -4.86 -23.40
CA ARG A 58 -10.53 -5.83 -22.74
C ARG A 58 -9.85 -6.40 -21.50
N LEU A 59 -10.54 -6.27 -20.37
CA LEU A 59 -10.11 -6.82 -19.09
C LEU A 59 -11.09 -7.89 -18.60
N LEU A 60 -10.53 -8.97 -18.08
CA LEU A 60 -11.27 -10.04 -17.41
C LEU A 60 -11.81 -9.52 -16.08
N ARG A 61 -13.05 -9.88 -15.75
CA ARG A 61 -13.70 -9.51 -14.48
C ARG A 61 -13.54 -10.63 -13.46
N CYS A 62 -13.21 -10.28 -12.22
CA CYS A 62 -13.37 -11.23 -11.10
C CYS A 62 -14.84 -11.66 -11.02
N SER A 63 -15.11 -12.97 -11.13
CA SER A 63 -16.48 -13.50 -11.11
C SER A 63 -17.17 -13.36 -9.75
N GLN A 64 -16.39 -13.26 -8.66
CA GLN A 64 -16.92 -13.20 -7.30
C GLN A 64 -17.36 -11.78 -6.90
N CYS A 65 -16.44 -10.81 -6.92
CA CYS A 65 -16.73 -9.43 -6.49
C CYS A 65 -17.17 -8.51 -7.62
N LYS A 66 -17.03 -8.92 -8.89
CA LYS A 66 -17.36 -8.14 -10.10
C LYS A 66 -16.64 -6.79 -10.27
N VAL A 67 -15.82 -6.36 -9.29
CA VAL A 67 -15.06 -5.11 -9.33
C VAL A 67 -13.70 -5.30 -9.96
N ALA A 68 -12.85 -6.16 -9.38
CA ALA A 68 -11.46 -6.31 -9.79
C ALA A 68 -11.34 -6.78 -11.25
N ARG A 69 -10.42 -6.16 -12.00
CA ARG A 69 -10.19 -6.43 -13.43
C ARG A 69 -8.75 -6.84 -13.71
N TYR A 70 -8.55 -7.74 -14.67
CA TYR A 70 -7.23 -8.29 -15.01
C TYR A 70 -7.00 -8.34 -16.52
N CYS A 71 -5.76 -8.13 -16.98
CA CYS A 71 -5.46 -8.19 -18.41
C CYS A 71 -5.50 -9.60 -19.00
N ASP A 72 -5.30 -10.63 -18.16
CA ASP A 72 -5.29 -12.05 -18.52
C ASP A 72 -5.43 -12.93 -17.27
N VAL A 73 -5.58 -14.23 -17.49
CA VAL A 73 -5.71 -15.25 -16.43
C VAL A 73 -4.46 -15.32 -15.55
N ARG A 74 -3.27 -15.01 -16.08
CA ARG A 74 -2.03 -15.01 -15.31
C ARG A 74 -2.06 -13.90 -14.26
N CYS A 75 -2.37 -12.66 -14.65
CA CYS A 75 -2.51 -11.54 -13.71
C CYS A 75 -3.59 -11.79 -12.66
N GLN A 76 -4.69 -12.45 -13.03
CA GLN A 76 -5.74 -12.83 -12.08
C GLN A 76 -5.23 -13.85 -11.04
N LYS A 77 -4.50 -14.88 -11.49
CA LYS A 77 -3.92 -15.91 -10.62
C LYS A 77 -2.87 -15.32 -9.68
N GLU A 78 -1.94 -14.51 -10.20
CA GLU A 78 -0.89 -13.86 -9.41
C GLU A 78 -1.46 -12.91 -8.34
N ALA A 79 -2.49 -12.13 -8.68
CA ALA A 79 -3.12 -11.22 -7.72
C ALA A 79 -4.01 -11.92 -6.69
N TRP A 80 -4.34 -13.21 -6.88
CA TRP A 80 -5.34 -13.89 -6.05
C TRP A 80 -4.93 -13.94 -4.58
N GLN A 81 -3.65 -14.10 -4.28
CA GLN A 81 -3.16 -14.16 -2.90
C GLN A 81 -3.45 -12.86 -2.11
N ASP A 82 -3.35 -11.70 -2.78
CA ASP A 82 -3.64 -10.40 -2.18
C ASP A 82 -5.12 -10.02 -2.30
N HIS A 83 -5.81 -10.51 -3.33
CA HIS A 83 -7.21 -10.18 -3.59
C HIS A 83 -8.20 -11.08 -2.83
N LYS A 84 -7.88 -12.34 -2.51
CA LYS A 84 -8.86 -13.34 -2.01
C LYS A 84 -9.70 -12.86 -0.82
N ARG A 85 -9.06 -12.25 0.19
CA ARG A 85 -9.75 -11.71 1.38
C ARG A 85 -10.51 -10.42 1.03
N GLU A 86 -9.83 -9.50 0.34
CA GLU A 86 -10.43 -8.25 -0.17
C GLU A 86 -11.68 -8.49 -1.04
N CYS A 87 -11.68 -9.57 -1.84
CA CYS A 87 -12.75 -9.95 -2.74
C CYS A 87 -14.06 -10.19 -1.99
N LYS A 88 -14.00 -10.85 -0.84
CA LYS A 88 -15.17 -11.10 0.00
C LYS A 88 -15.66 -9.80 0.64
N CYS A 89 -14.76 -8.96 1.12
CA CYS A 89 -15.07 -7.65 1.67
C CYS A 89 -15.74 -6.72 0.64
N ILE A 90 -15.24 -6.68 -0.60
CA ILE A 90 -15.85 -5.88 -1.67
C ILE A 90 -17.26 -6.40 -1.98
N LYS A 91 -17.42 -7.72 -2.09
CA LYS A 91 -18.71 -8.35 -2.37
C LYS A 91 -19.75 -8.08 -1.27
N SER A 92 -19.33 -8.06 0.00
CA SER A 92 -20.26 -7.92 1.13
C SER A 92 -20.84 -6.54 1.33
N ILE A 93 -20.26 -5.51 0.71
CA ILE A 93 -20.71 -4.13 0.85
C ILE A 93 -21.42 -3.60 -0.40
N GLU A 94 -21.67 -4.43 -1.40
CA GLU A 94 -22.46 -4.05 -2.59
C GLU A 94 -23.81 -3.43 -2.16
N PRO A 95 -24.26 -2.32 -2.79
CA PRO A 95 -23.67 -1.64 -3.97
C PRO A 95 -22.60 -0.59 -3.62
N ASN A 96 -22.23 -0.44 -2.34
CA ASN A 96 -21.24 0.55 -1.91
C ASN A 96 -19.81 0.14 -2.30
N PHE A 97 -18.90 1.11 -2.27
CA PHE A 97 -17.48 0.90 -2.53
C PHE A 97 -16.61 1.75 -1.59
N PRO A 98 -15.59 1.19 -0.94
CA PRO A 98 -14.85 1.89 0.10
C PRO A 98 -13.85 2.90 -0.48
N PRO A 99 -13.43 3.91 0.30
CA PRO A 99 -12.35 4.82 -0.09
C PRO A 99 -11.04 4.07 -0.42
N ASP A 100 -10.22 4.66 -1.30
CA ASP A 100 -8.95 4.06 -1.73
C ASP A 100 -8.00 3.80 -0.55
N SER A 101 -7.94 4.73 0.42
CA SER A 101 -7.16 4.58 1.66
C SER A 101 -7.63 3.40 2.51
N VAL A 102 -8.95 3.19 2.61
CA VAL A 102 -9.54 2.06 3.35
C VAL A 102 -9.18 0.73 2.68
N ARG A 103 -9.25 0.64 1.33
CA ARG A 103 -8.79 -0.56 0.60
C ARG A 103 -7.31 -0.84 0.83
N LEU A 104 -6.49 0.21 0.77
CA LEU A 104 -5.05 0.10 0.95
C LEU A 104 -4.69 -0.38 2.35
N VAL A 105 -5.29 0.19 3.40
CA VAL A 105 -5.10 -0.28 4.78
C VAL A 105 -5.62 -1.71 4.97
N GLY A 106 -6.74 -2.07 4.35
CA GLY A 106 -7.22 -3.46 4.33
C GLY A 106 -6.18 -4.44 3.74
N ARG A 107 -5.56 -4.09 2.61
CA ARG A 107 -4.48 -4.90 2.00
C ARG A 107 -3.24 -4.97 2.88
N ILE A 108 -2.87 -3.89 3.56
CA ILE A 108 -1.78 -3.87 4.55
C ILE A 108 -2.07 -4.88 5.66
N ILE A 109 -3.26 -4.83 6.26
CA ILE A 109 -3.68 -5.75 7.32
C ILE A 109 -3.61 -7.19 6.85
N PHE A 110 -4.19 -7.51 5.68
CA PHE A 110 -4.17 -8.87 5.15
C PHE A 110 -2.76 -9.39 4.85
N LYS A 111 -1.86 -8.51 4.40
CA LYS A 111 -0.46 -8.88 4.17
C LYS A 111 0.30 -9.14 5.48
N LEU A 112 0.10 -8.29 6.49
CA LEU A 112 0.69 -8.48 7.83
C LEU A 112 0.21 -9.79 8.47
N LEU A 113 -1.09 -10.10 8.38
CA LEU A 113 -1.64 -11.36 8.89
C LEU A 113 -1.09 -12.61 8.18
N ARG A 114 -0.61 -12.45 6.95
CA ARG A 114 0.04 -13.54 6.19
C ARG A 114 1.50 -13.74 6.58
N GLN A 115 2.12 -12.79 7.30
CA GLN A 115 3.55 -12.81 7.65
C GLN A 115 4.47 -12.98 6.42
N SER A 116 4.08 -12.36 5.31
CA SER A 116 4.86 -12.41 4.07
C SER A 116 6.04 -11.46 4.16
N THR A 117 7.24 -11.95 3.92
CA THR A 117 8.40 -11.08 3.69
C THR A 117 8.15 -10.21 2.46
N CYS A 118 8.65 -8.97 2.48
CA CYS A 118 8.53 -8.05 1.36
C CYS A 118 9.88 -7.35 1.14
N PRO A 119 10.48 -7.46 -0.05
CA PRO A 119 11.75 -6.77 -0.35
C PRO A 119 11.69 -5.25 -0.12
N SER A 120 10.51 -4.62 -0.26
CA SER A 120 10.33 -3.20 0.05
C SER A 120 10.59 -2.79 1.50
N GLU A 121 10.59 -3.74 2.42
CA GLU A 121 10.84 -3.47 3.84
C GLU A 121 12.31 -3.65 4.23
N GLU A 122 13.20 -4.03 3.29
CA GLU A 122 14.62 -4.24 3.55
C GLU A 122 15.31 -3.01 4.14
N LEU A 123 15.05 -1.83 3.56
CA LEU A 123 15.65 -0.57 4.03
C LEU A 123 14.78 0.14 5.08
N TYR A 124 13.47 -0.09 5.05
CA TYR A 124 12.51 0.65 5.86
C TYR A 124 11.18 -0.09 5.98
N SER A 125 10.82 -0.51 7.20
CA SER A 125 9.56 -1.23 7.42
C SER A 125 8.35 -0.30 7.44
N LEU A 126 7.15 -0.86 7.29
CA LEU A 126 5.88 -0.16 7.54
C LEU A 126 5.84 0.46 8.94
N PHE A 127 6.40 -0.24 9.93
CA PHE A 127 6.39 0.19 11.33
C PHE A 127 7.31 1.40 11.55
N ASP A 128 8.43 1.47 10.83
CA ASP A 128 9.36 2.61 10.85
C ASP A 128 8.78 3.89 10.22
N LEU A 129 7.71 3.79 9.44
CA LEU A 129 7.13 4.95 8.76
C LEU A 129 6.62 5.97 9.78
N GLN A 130 7.16 7.17 9.72
CA GLN A 130 6.63 8.30 10.48
C GLN A 130 5.17 8.59 10.12
N SER A 131 4.30 8.58 11.12
CA SER A 131 2.87 8.89 11.00
C SER A 131 2.60 10.39 11.10
N ASN A 132 3.46 11.14 11.80
CA ASN A 132 3.21 12.51 12.24
C ASN A 132 1.86 12.68 12.97
N PHE A 133 1.33 11.59 13.55
CA PHE A 133 -0.02 11.56 14.13
C PHE A 133 -0.20 12.62 15.22
N ASP A 134 0.81 12.81 16.08
CA ASP A 134 0.78 13.79 17.17
C ASP A 134 0.75 15.24 16.68
N LYS A 135 1.10 15.50 15.42
CA LYS A 135 1.11 16.82 14.79
C LYS A 135 -0.17 17.13 14.03
N LEU A 136 -1.11 16.18 13.94
CA LEU A 136 -2.37 16.37 13.24
C LEU A 136 -3.33 17.23 14.07
N SER A 137 -4.15 18.05 13.40
CA SER A 137 -5.25 18.75 14.05
C SER A 137 -6.33 17.77 14.51
N GLU A 138 -7.17 18.20 15.46
CA GLU A 138 -8.27 17.36 15.95
C GLU A 138 -9.28 17.02 14.83
N GLU A 139 -9.56 17.95 13.92
CA GLU A 139 -10.38 17.70 12.73
C GLU A 139 -9.78 16.60 11.84
N MET A 140 -8.46 16.63 11.62
CA MET A 140 -7.79 15.58 10.86
C MET A 140 -7.89 14.23 11.57
N LYS A 141 -7.69 14.19 12.89
CA LYS A 141 -7.80 12.97 13.70
C LYS A 141 -9.23 12.41 13.65
N ASP A 142 -10.25 13.25 13.72
CA ASP A 142 -11.65 12.85 13.56
C ASP A 142 -11.90 12.23 12.17
N GLY A 143 -11.36 12.85 11.12
CA GLY A 143 -11.36 12.27 9.77
C GLY A 143 -10.73 10.88 9.70
N LEU A 144 -9.60 10.65 10.40
CA LEU A 144 -8.99 9.31 10.51
C LEU A 144 -9.90 8.33 11.29
N GLY A 145 -10.61 8.82 12.32
CA GLY A 145 -11.60 8.04 13.07
C GLY A 145 -12.73 7.53 12.18
N HIS A 146 -13.27 8.40 11.32
CA HIS A 146 -14.28 8.01 10.32
C HIS A 146 -13.75 6.96 9.32
N LEU A 147 -12.50 7.08 8.88
CA LEU A 147 -11.86 6.07 8.03
C LEU A 147 -11.66 4.74 8.76
N ALA A 148 -11.29 4.75 10.04
CA ALA A 148 -11.14 3.55 10.84
C ALA A 148 -12.47 2.82 11.04
N ARG A 149 -13.57 3.55 11.27
CA ARG A 149 -14.90 2.94 11.36
C ARG A 149 -15.36 2.36 10.02
N THR A 150 -15.07 3.07 8.93
CA THR A 150 -15.34 2.56 7.56
C THR A 150 -14.54 1.29 7.28
N LEU A 151 -13.28 1.22 7.74
CA LEU A 151 -12.45 0.03 7.63
C LEU A 151 -13.02 -1.15 8.40
N GLN A 152 -13.48 -0.96 9.64
CA GLN A 152 -14.12 -2.01 10.43
C GLN A 152 -15.34 -2.60 9.70
N LEU A 153 -16.21 -1.73 9.17
CA LEU A 153 -17.39 -2.16 8.40
C LEU A 153 -16.98 -2.93 7.13
N TYR A 154 -15.96 -2.43 6.42
CA TYR A 154 -15.46 -3.05 5.21
C TYR A 154 -14.83 -4.43 5.46
N LEU A 155 -14.07 -4.58 6.54
CA LEU A 155 -13.36 -5.81 6.88
C LEU A 155 -14.21 -6.83 7.64
N LYS A 156 -15.41 -6.47 8.09
CA LYS A 156 -16.28 -7.26 8.98
C LYS A 156 -16.44 -8.73 8.61
N VAL A 157 -16.51 -9.06 7.32
CA VAL A 157 -16.66 -10.45 6.84
C VAL A 157 -15.39 -11.30 6.96
N GLU A 158 -14.22 -10.67 7.10
CA GLU A 158 -12.91 -11.31 7.21
C GLU A 158 -12.23 -11.08 8.56
N ILE A 159 -12.63 -10.06 9.30
CA ILE A 159 -12.12 -9.65 10.62
C ILE A 159 -13.31 -9.14 11.43
N GLN A 160 -13.73 -9.93 12.41
CA GLN A 160 -14.91 -9.67 13.25
C GLN A 160 -14.50 -9.00 14.56
N GLU A 161 -13.37 -9.42 15.12
CA GLU A 161 -12.87 -9.00 16.43
C GLU A 161 -11.51 -8.30 16.31
N ALA A 162 -11.25 -7.37 17.22
CA ALA A 162 -9.97 -6.64 17.27
C ALA A 162 -8.76 -7.58 17.51
N SER A 163 -8.96 -8.71 18.18
CA SER A 163 -7.93 -9.74 18.41
C SER A 163 -7.42 -10.41 17.12
N GLN A 164 -8.16 -10.29 16.02
CA GLN A 164 -7.78 -10.82 14.70
C GLN A 164 -6.94 -9.82 13.88
N LEU A 165 -6.74 -8.59 14.37
CA LEU A 165 -5.83 -7.62 13.76
C LEU A 165 -4.37 -7.94 14.11
N PRO A 166 -3.39 -7.52 13.29
CA PRO A 166 -1.98 -7.65 13.65
C PRO A 166 -1.70 -6.93 14.99
N PRO A 167 -1.13 -7.61 16.01
CA PRO A 167 -0.98 -7.04 17.36
C PRO A 167 -0.18 -5.74 17.43
N ALA A 168 0.79 -5.56 16.54
CA ALA A 168 1.65 -4.37 16.48
C ALA A 168 1.05 -3.21 15.67
N LEU A 169 -0.15 -3.38 15.08
CA LEU A 169 -0.72 -2.41 14.15
C LEU A 169 -1.72 -1.48 14.86
N ASP A 170 -1.36 -0.20 14.96
CA ASP A 170 -2.32 0.84 15.30
C ASP A 170 -2.97 1.41 14.03
N ILE A 171 -4.29 1.34 13.96
CA ILE A 171 -5.09 1.69 12.78
C ILE A 171 -5.03 3.19 12.47
N LEU A 172 -5.13 4.06 13.49
CA LEU A 172 -5.18 5.51 13.26
C LEU A 172 -3.83 6.07 12.77
N PRO A 173 -2.69 5.76 13.41
CA PRO A 173 -1.37 6.09 12.86
C PRO A 173 -1.11 5.41 11.52
N THR A 174 -1.67 4.23 11.24
CA THR A 174 -1.55 3.59 9.92
C THR A 174 -2.25 4.41 8.83
N PHE A 175 -3.46 4.93 9.08
CA PHE A 175 -4.09 5.85 8.16
C PHE A 175 -3.28 7.14 7.99
N ALA A 176 -2.72 7.69 9.06
CA ALA A 176 -1.84 8.86 8.98
C ALA A 176 -0.59 8.58 8.11
N LYS A 177 0.06 7.41 8.29
CA LYS A 177 1.19 6.95 7.45
C LYS A 177 0.80 6.88 5.97
N VAL A 178 -0.38 6.33 5.65
CA VAL A 178 -0.89 6.22 4.27
C VAL A 178 -1.21 7.59 3.67
N SER A 179 -1.83 8.48 4.44
CA SER A 179 -2.22 9.82 3.97
C SER A 179 -1.00 10.70 3.65
N VAL A 180 0.07 10.62 4.45
CA VAL A 180 1.29 11.43 4.29
C VAL A 180 2.24 10.85 3.23
N LYS A 181 2.18 9.54 2.97
CA LYS A 181 3.19 8.83 2.16
C LYS A 181 2.60 8.03 1.00
N THR A 182 1.65 8.60 0.27
CA THR A 182 1.05 7.99 -0.94
C THR A 182 2.07 7.60 -2.03
N GLY A 183 3.34 8.01 -1.92
CA GLY A 183 4.46 7.47 -2.70
C GLY A 183 5.06 6.14 -2.19
N PHE A 184 5.06 5.85 -0.88
CA PHE A 184 5.53 4.56 -0.31
C PHE A 184 4.42 3.49 -0.27
N LEU A 185 3.16 3.92 -0.16
CA LEU A 185 1.97 3.07 -0.06
C LEU A 185 1.05 3.49 -1.21
N ALA A 186 1.24 2.84 -2.36
CA ALA A 186 0.97 3.52 -3.61
C ALA A 186 -0.48 3.36 -4.09
N VAL A 187 -1.19 4.49 -4.25
CA VAL A 187 -2.37 4.61 -5.12
C VAL A 187 -1.85 5.06 -6.49
N LEU A 188 -1.48 4.09 -7.34
CA LEU A 188 -0.69 4.35 -8.55
C LEU A 188 -1.53 4.77 -9.76
N SER A 189 -1.07 5.82 -10.43
CA SER A 189 -1.60 6.31 -11.70
C SER A 189 -0.64 6.10 -12.89
N PHE A 190 -0.01 4.92 -13.02
CA PHE A 190 0.83 4.46 -14.18
C PHE A 190 2.13 5.20 -14.54
N PRO A 191 3.09 4.51 -15.22
CA PRO A 191 3.31 3.06 -15.30
C PRO A 191 4.37 2.59 -14.30
N MET A 192 4.38 1.27 -14.08
CA MET A 192 5.21 0.52 -13.13
C MET A 192 6.67 0.94 -13.08
N SER A 193 6.98 1.74 -12.07
CA SER A 193 8.11 1.59 -11.16
C SER A 193 7.93 2.71 -10.15
N LEU A 194 7.77 2.40 -8.87
CA LEU A 194 8.15 3.38 -7.87
C LEU A 194 9.68 3.41 -7.89
N ILE A 195 10.23 4.12 -8.88
CA ILE A 195 11.63 4.50 -8.86
C ILE A 195 11.70 5.57 -7.78
N PHE A 196 12.19 5.21 -6.60
CA PHE A 196 12.73 6.21 -5.70
C PHE A 196 14.00 6.74 -6.36
N VAL A 197 13.85 7.71 -7.28
CA VAL A 197 15.00 8.49 -7.74
C VAL A 197 15.26 9.51 -6.64
N PHE A 198 16.05 9.11 -5.63
CA PHE A 198 16.78 10.07 -4.83
C PHE A 198 17.77 10.76 -5.78
N HIS A 199 17.34 11.85 -6.42
CA HIS A 199 18.27 12.71 -7.12
C HIS A 199 19.15 13.36 -6.05
N ALA A 200 20.46 13.08 -6.11
CA ALA A 200 21.43 13.97 -5.49
C ALA A 200 21.21 15.35 -6.12
N LYS A 201 20.74 16.33 -5.33
CA LYS A 201 20.87 17.72 -5.74
C LYS A 201 22.37 18.07 -5.71
N PRO A 202 22.85 18.88 -6.66
CA PRO A 202 24.23 19.36 -6.66
C PRO A 202 24.56 20.13 -5.38
#